data_AF-A0AAD1KMU1-F1
#
_entry.id   AF-A0AAD1KMU1-F1
#
_cell.length_a   1.000
_cell.length_b   1.000
_cell.length_c   1.000
_cell.angle_alpha   90.00
_cell.angle_beta   90.00
_cell.angle_gamma   90.00
#
_symmetry.space_group_name_H-M   'P 1'
#
loop_
_entity.id
_entity.type
_entity.pdbx_description
1 polymer ?
#
loop_
_entity_poly.entity_id
_entity_poly.type
_entity_poly.pdbx_seq_one_letter_code
_entity_poly.pdbx_strand_id
1 'polypeptide(L)'
;MPHHDDNPEKMAQMREWLKTAADELSVDPAVLTDAEQPLLDMVSAISHGPSRPGAPLTAFLVGLATAQGGNTTELATKLTRIAGQRGSAQS
;
A
#
# COMPACT_ATOMS: atom_id res chain seq x y z
N MET A 1 -8.59 13.19 10.63
CA MET A 1 -7.93 12.86 11.91
C MET A 1 -6.44 12.82 11.66
N PRO A 2 -5.58 13.33 12.55
CA PRO A 2 -4.14 13.20 12.35
C PRO A 2 -3.81 11.69 12.39
N HIS A 3 -3.14 11.19 11.34
CA HIS A 3 -2.67 9.81 11.30
C HIS A 3 -1.61 9.64 12.40
N HIS A 4 -1.96 8.96 13.48
CA HIS A 4 -1.08 8.74 14.64
C HIS A 4 -0.08 7.59 14.39
N ASP A 5 0.20 7.21 13.14
CA ASP A 5 1.11 6.10 12.81
C ASP A 5 2.50 6.55 12.32
N ASP A 6 2.77 7.86 12.31
CA ASP A 6 4.05 8.44 11.87
C ASP A 6 5.07 8.53 13.03
N ASN A 7 5.33 7.44 13.74
CA ASN A 7 6.54 7.38 14.56
C ASN A 7 7.76 7.29 13.61
N PRO A 8 8.66 8.30 13.54
CA PRO A 8 9.80 8.29 12.64
C PRO A 8 10.69 7.05 12.80
N GLU A 9 10.83 6.55 14.03
CA GLU A 9 11.61 5.35 14.33
C GLU A 9 10.96 4.08 13.77
N LYS A 10 9.63 3.98 13.85
CA LYS A 10 8.87 2.84 13.30
C LYS A 10 8.93 2.83 11.77
N MET A 11 8.84 4.01 11.14
CA MET A 11 8.98 4.16 9.69
C MET A 11 10.41 3.84 9.22
N ALA A 12 11.42 4.19 10.00
CA ALA A 12 12.80 3.81 9.71
C ALA A 12 12.99 2.29 9.78
N GLN A 13 12.49 1.63 10.84
CA GLN A 13 12.53 0.17 10.98
C GLN A 13 11.78 -0.54 9.84
N MET A 14 10.62 -0.01 9.42
CA MET A 14 9.89 -0.53 8.27
C MET A 14 10.73 -0.45 6.99
N ARG A 15 11.34 0.71 6.70
CA ARG A 15 12.18 0.89 5.49
C ARG A 15 13.41 -0.01 5.50
N GLU A 16 14.04 -0.21 6.66
CA GLU A 16 15.16 -1.15 6.82
C GLU A 16 14.73 -2.60 6.56
N TRP A 17 13.58 -2.99 7.11
CA TRP A 17 12.99 -4.30 6.83
C TRP A 17 12.67 -4.47 5.34
N LEU A 18 12.08 -3.47 4.69
CA LEU A 18 11.77 -3.49 3.26
C LEU A 18 13.02 -3.67 2.40
N LYS A 19 14.14 -3.03 2.77
CA LYS A 19 15.43 -3.25 2.10
C LYS A 19 15.88 -4.70 2.23
N THR A 20 15.84 -5.26 3.43
CA THR A 20 16.20 -6.67 3.68
C THR A 20 15.32 -7.63 2.88
N ALA A 21 14.01 -7.40 2.88
CA ALA A 21 13.07 -8.22 2.12
C ALA A 21 13.28 -8.11 0.60
N ALA A 22 13.60 -6.91 0.10
CA ALA A 22 13.91 -6.70 -1.30
C ALA A 22 15.18 -7.46 -1.72
N ASP A 23 16.22 -7.44 -0.89
CA ASP A 23 17.46 -8.18 -1.12
C ASP A 23 17.21 -9.71 -1.19
N GLU A 24 16.45 -10.27 -0.24
CA GLU A 24 16.09 -11.71 -0.21
C GLU A 24 15.24 -12.13 -1.43
N LEU A 25 14.39 -11.23 -1.92
CA LEU A 25 13.54 -11.49 -3.09
C LEU A 25 14.19 -11.10 -4.42
N SER A 26 15.41 -10.58 -4.41
CA SER A 26 16.11 -10.06 -5.58
C SER A 26 15.31 -8.98 -6.34
N VAL A 27 14.67 -8.08 -5.60
CA VAL A 27 13.89 -6.95 -6.11
C VAL A 27 14.65 -5.65 -5.86
N ASP A 28 14.69 -4.75 -6.85
CA ASP A 28 15.26 -3.41 -6.65
C ASP A 28 14.36 -2.60 -5.69
N PRO A 29 14.82 -2.17 -4.51
CA PRO A 29 14.02 -1.39 -3.57
C PRO A 29 13.58 -0.03 -4.15
N ALA A 30 14.25 0.48 -5.20
CA ALA A 30 13.88 1.73 -5.84
C ALA A 30 12.46 1.72 -6.42
N VAL A 31 11.88 0.54 -6.69
CA VAL A 31 10.50 0.38 -7.16
C VAL A 31 9.45 0.95 -6.18
N LEU A 32 9.80 1.09 -4.90
CA LEU A 32 8.91 1.64 -3.88
C LEU A 32 9.03 3.15 -3.72
N THR A 33 10.08 3.80 -4.26
CA THR A 33 10.37 5.22 -4.00
C THR A 33 9.18 6.14 -4.25
N ASP A 34 8.51 5.96 -5.40
CA ASP A 34 7.36 6.78 -5.81
C ASP A 34 6.01 6.18 -5.39
N ALA A 35 6.01 4.91 -4.95
CA ALA A 35 4.80 4.14 -4.67
C ALA A 35 4.54 3.88 -3.18
N GLU A 36 5.52 4.14 -2.29
CA GLU A 36 5.42 3.87 -0.85
C GLU A 36 4.17 4.53 -0.24
N GLN A 37 4.05 5.85 -0.35
CA GLN A 37 2.91 6.57 0.24
C GLN A 37 1.56 6.16 -0.38
N PRO A 38 1.40 6.11 -1.73
CA PRO A 38 0.16 5.62 -2.35
C PRO A 38 -0.26 4.21 -1.89
N LEU A 39 0.70 3.29 -1.72
CA LEU A 39 0.42 1.93 -1.25
C LEU A 39 0.00 1.90 0.22
N LEU A 40 0.66 2.67 1.08
CA LEU A 40 0.31 2.79 2.50
C LEU A 40 -1.09 3.40 2.67
N ASP A 41 -1.42 4.44 1.91
CA ASP A 41 -2.74 5.07 1.92
C ASP A 41 -3.82 4.08 1.47
N MET A 42 -3.55 3.30 0.43
CA MET A 42 -4.45 2.25 -0.05
C MET A 42 -4.68 1.17 1.02
N VAL A 43 -3.61 0.66 1.63
CA VAL A 43 -3.67 -0.35 2.69
C VAL A 43 -4.48 0.17 3.88
N SER A 44 -4.27 1.43 4.27
CA SER A 44 -5.02 2.10 5.33
C SER A 44 -6.50 2.21 4.97
N ALA A 45 -6.84 2.68 3.77
CA ALA A 45 -8.22 2.84 3.34
C ALA A 45 -8.99 1.51 3.29
N ILE A 46 -8.34 0.42 2.84
CA ILE A 46 -8.97 -0.90 2.79
C ILE A 46 -9.12 -1.50 4.20
N SER A 47 -8.12 -1.28 5.06
CA SER A 47 -8.13 -1.75 6.44
C SER A 47 -9.24 -1.10 7.28
N HIS A 48 -9.49 0.19 7.07
CA HIS A 48 -10.57 0.91 7.75
C HIS A 48 -11.92 0.78 7.02
N GLY A 49 -11.90 0.46 5.74
CA GLY A 49 -13.09 0.30 4.90
C GLY A 49 -13.57 -1.16 4.83
N PRO A 50 -13.70 -1.74 3.62
CA PRO A 50 -14.51 -2.93 3.38
C PRO A 50 -14.05 -4.20 4.11
N SER A 51 -12.74 -4.39 4.36
CA SER A 51 -12.23 -5.60 5.04
C SER A 51 -10.73 -5.50 5.36
N ARG A 52 -10.34 -5.66 6.63
CA ARG A 52 -8.93 -5.71 7.08
C ARG A 52 -8.11 -6.80 6.38
N PRO A 53 -8.57 -8.07 6.28
CA PRO A 53 -7.88 -9.09 5.47
C PRO A 53 -7.71 -8.73 3.99
N GLY A 54 -8.56 -7.84 3.45
CA GLY A 54 -8.51 -7.43 2.05
C GLY A 54 -7.31 -6.55 1.71
N ALA A 55 -6.70 -5.88 2.68
CA ALA A 55 -5.58 -4.96 2.45
C ALA A 55 -4.33 -5.66 1.88
N PRO A 56 -3.77 -6.72 2.51
CA PRO A 56 -2.60 -7.42 1.95
C PRO A 56 -2.91 -8.11 0.62
N LEU A 57 -4.11 -8.67 0.45
CA LEU A 57 -4.51 -9.30 -0.81
C LEU A 57 -4.63 -8.29 -1.96
N THR A 58 -5.09 -7.08 -1.67
CA THR A 58 -5.15 -6.02 -2.67
C THR A 58 -3.75 -5.52 -3.04
N ALA A 59 -2.84 -5.38 -2.08
CA ALA A 59 -1.45 -5.03 -2.35
C ALA A 59 -0.76 -6.07 -3.26
N PHE A 60 -1.02 -7.37 -3.02
CA PHE A 60 -0.53 -8.44 -3.90
C PHE A 60 -1.06 -8.31 -5.34
N LEU A 61 -2.35 -8.01 -5.52
CA LEU A 61 -2.94 -7.78 -6.84
C LEU A 61 -2.34 -6.55 -7.55
N VAL A 62 -2.05 -5.47 -6.81
CA VAL A 62 -1.37 -4.29 -7.36
C VAL A 62 0.04 -4.65 -7.83
N GLY A 63 0.78 -5.46 -7.07
CA GLY A 63 2.08 -5.98 -7.49
C GLY A 63 1.99 -6.77 -8.80
N LEU A 64 1.03 -7.69 -8.90
CA LEU A 64 0.80 -8.47 -10.13
C LEU A 64 0.41 -7.59 -11.33
N ALA A 65 -0.43 -6.57 -11.13
CA ALA A 65 -0.82 -5.65 -12.20
C ALA A 65 0.32 -4.73 -12.63
N THR A 66 1.18 -4.33 -11.68
CA THR A 66 2.40 -3.57 -11.96
C THR A 66 3.35 -4.38 -12.84
N ALA A 67 3.56 -5.66 -12.51
CA ALA A 67 4.39 -6.56 -13.31
C ALA A 67 3.84 -6.78 -14.75
N GLN A 68 2.55 -6.53 -14.97
CA GLN A 68 1.90 -6.55 -16.28
C GLN A 68 1.98 -5.21 -17.03
N GLY A 69 2.76 -4.25 -16.54
CA GLY A 69 2.96 -2.94 -17.15
C GLY A 69 2.04 -1.83 -16.63
N GLY A 70 1.27 -2.10 -15.56
CA GLY A 70 0.46 -1.08 -14.91
C GLY A 70 1.29 -0.09 -14.08
N ASN A 71 0.82 1.15 -13.97
CA ASN A 71 1.42 2.14 -13.07
C ASN A 71 0.96 1.91 -11.62
N THR A 72 1.88 1.56 -10.71
CA THR A 72 1.58 1.24 -9.31
C THR A 72 0.84 2.35 -8.58
N THR A 73 1.28 3.60 -8.75
CA THR A 73 0.70 4.77 -8.09
C THR A 73 -0.73 5.03 -8.55
N GLU A 74 -0.98 4.93 -9.86
CA GLU A 74 -2.34 5.06 -10.41
C GLU A 74 -3.27 3.94 -9.93
N LEU A 75 -2.77 2.70 -9.90
CA LEU A 75 -3.51 1.53 -9.41
C LEU A 75 -3.88 1.69 -7.93
N ALA A 76 -2.92 2.06 -7.07
CA ALA A 76 -3.14 2.27 -5.65
C ALA A 76 -4.12 3.42 -5.38
N THR A 77 -3.97 4.55 -6.10
CA THR A 77 -4.88 5.70 -6.00
C THR A 77 -6.31 5.32 -6.43
N LYS A 78 -6.44 4.53 -7.50
CA LYS A 78 -7.75 4.05 -7.98
C LYS A 78 -8.45 3.18 -6.93
N LEU A 79 -7.73 2.26 -6.31
CA LEU A 79 -8.28 1.34 -5.31
C LEU A 79 -8.62 2.06 -4.00
N THR A 80 -7.81 3.02 -3.57
CA THR A 80 -8.10 3.90 -2.42
C THR A 80 -9.45 4.61 -2.59
N ARG A 81 -9.68 5.21 -3.75
CA ARG A 81 -10.96 5.88 -4.08
C ARG A 81 -12.15 4.91 -4.03
N ILE A 82 -12.01 3.71 -4.61
CA ILE A 82 -13.08 2.70 -4.62
C ILE A 82 -13.40 2.24 -3.18
N ALA A 83 -12.38 2.02 -2.35
CA ALA A 83 -12.54 1.63 -0.96
C ALA A 83 -13.32 2.69 -0.17
N GLY A 84 -13.00 3.98 -0.34
CA GLY A 84 -13.70 5.09 0.30
C GLY A 84 -15.18 5.18 -0.09
N GLN A 85 -15.51 4.99 -1.37
CA GLN A 85 -16.89 5.02 -1.88
C GLN A 85 -17.77 3.87 -1.33
N ARG A 86 -17.17 2.69 -1.09
CA ARG A 86 -17.89 1.54 -0.53
C ARG A 86 -18.12 1.64 0.97
N GLY A 87 -17.23 2.30 1.71
CA GLY A 87 -17.45 2.59 3.13
C GLY A 87 -18.66 3.52 3.35
N SER A 88 -18.83 4.51 2.48
CA SER A 88 -19.97 5.45 2.53
C SER A 88 -21.31 4.87 2.07
N ALA A 89 -21.31 3.84 1.21
CA ALA A 89 -22.54 3.22 0.68
C ALA A 89 -23.10 2.09 1.56
N GLN A 90 -22.38 1.70 2.62
CA GLN A 90 -22.77 0.67 3.59
C GLN A 90 -23.09 1.27 4.98
N SER A 91 -23.11 2.59 5.10
CA SER A 91 -23.50 3.33 6.33
C SER A 91 -24.92 3.86 6.22
#